data_AF-A0AAU7CPC0-F1
#
_entry.id   AF-A0AAU7CPC0-F1
#
_cell.length_a   1.000
_cell.length_b   1.000
_cell.length_c   1.000
_cell.angle_alpha   90.00
_cell.angle_beta   90.00
_cell.angle_gamma   90.00
#
_symmetry.space_group_name_H-M   'P 1'
#
loop_
_entity.id
_entity.type
_entity.pdbx_description
1 polymer ?
#
loop_
_entity_poly.entity_id
_entity_poly.type
_entity_poly.pdbx_seq_one_letter_code
_entity_poly.pdbx_strand_id
1 'polypeptide(L)'
;MRRSSSRSRKANRRSKLFRLFNQLGFRKVAAVRKTRRPFHLEYQGLPIEVALDTTEGLGEFAEVEAFATKEADLPAAQAAVIDLARELELTEVEPRSYLRMHLDAGAARQ
;
A
#
# COMPACT_ATOMS: atom_id res chain seq x y z
N MET A 1 8.82 23.18 -22.06
CA MET A 1 7.45 22.61 -22.19
C MET A 1 7.48 21.21 -22.84
N ARG A 2 7.52 20.11 -22.06
CA ARG A 2 7.42 18.72 -22.60
C ARG A 2 6.59 17.75 -21.73
N ARG A 3 5.92 18.23 -20.66
CA ARG A 3 5.22 17.38 -19.69
C ARG A 3 3.77 16.98 -20.09
N SER A 4 3.17 17.66 -21.06
CA SER A 4 1.73 17.48 -21.40
C SER A 4 1.42 16.18 -22.17
N SER A 5 2.28 15.77 -23.12
CA SER A 5 2.03 14.59 -23.97
C SER A 5 2.13 13.23 -23.24
N SER A 6 3.00 13.14 -22.22
CA SER A 6 3.21 11.90 -21.44
C SER A 6 2.01 11.51 -20.56
N ARG A 7 1.35 12.51 -19.95
CA ARG A 7 0.22 12.31 -19.04
C ARG A 7 -1.01 11.75 -19.78
N SER A 8 -1.29 12.27 -20.97
CA SER A 8 -2.40 11.84 -21.83
C SER A 8 -2.23 10.37 -22.28
N ARG A 9 -1.02 9.95 -22.67
CA ARG A 9 -0.74 8.55 -23.04
C ARG A 9 -0.90 7.57 -21.87
N LYS A 10 -0.54 7.97 -20.65
CA LYS A 10 -0.68 7.12 -19.44
C LYS A 10 -2.15 6.96 -19.05
N ALA A 11 -2.94 8.02 -19.16
CA ALA A 11 -4.39 7.97 -18.92
C ALA A 11 -5.11 7.03 -19.91
N ASN A 12 -4.76 7.07 -21.20
CA ASN A 12 -5.33 6.19 -22.21
C ASN A 12 -5.00 4.70 -21.99
N ARG A 13 -3.82 4.37 -21.42
CA ARG A 13 -3.49 2.98 -21.06
C ARG A 13 -4.29 2.47 -19.88
N ARG A 14 -4.48 3.30 -18.85
CA ARG A 14 -5.30 2.95 -17.66
C ARG A 14 -6.76 2.70 -18.05
N SER A 15 -7.34 3.50 -18.94
CA SER A 15 -8.72 3.33 -19.38
C SER A 15 -8.92 2.04 -20.20
N LYS A 16 -7.97 1.70 -21.09
CA LYS A 16 -8.02 0.43 -21.84
C LYS A 16 -7.94 -0.79 -20.92
N LEU A 17 -7.05 -0.77 -19.92
CA LEU A 17 -6.93 -1.87 -18.96
C LEU A 17 -8.20 -2.00 -18.09
N PHE A 18 -8.78 -0.88 -17.67
CA PHE A 18 -10.05 -0.88 -16.93
C PHE A 18 -11.19 -1.48 -17.76
N ARG A 19 -11.25 -1.16 -19.07
CA ARG A 19 -12.22 -1.78 -19.99
C ARG A 19 -12.02 -3.28 -20.12
N LEU A 20 -10.77 -3.75 -20.26
CA LEU A 20 -10.45 -5.18 -20.32
C LEU A 20 -10.96 -5.90 -19.08
N PHE A 21 -10.62 -5.41 -17.88
CA PHE A 21 -11.10 -6.02 -16.63
C PHE A 21 -12.63 -6.03 -16.53
N ASN A 22 -13.30 -4.95 -16.94
CA ASN A 22 -14.77 -4.92 -16.97
C ASN A 22 -15.36 -5.94 -17.93
N GLN A 23 -14.71 -6.19 -19.08
CA GLN A 23 -15.12 -7.22 -20.06
C GLN A 23 -14.88 -8.64 -19.54
N LEU A 24 -13.83 -8.85 -18.72
CA LEU A 24 -13.57 -10.11 -18.03
C LEU A 24 -14.48 -10.34 -16.80
N GLY A 25 -15.46 -9.46 -16.55
CA GLY A 25 -16.43 -9.61 -15.47
C GLY A 25 -16.02 -8.95 -14.14
N PHE A 26 -14.83 -8.38 -14.04
CA PHE A 26 -14.45 -7.61 -12.85
C PHE A 26 -15.30 -6.35 -12.72
N ARG A 27 -15.54 -5.91 -11.48
CA ARG A 27 -16.28 -4.69 -11.16
C ARG A 27 -15.47 -3.86 -10.17
N LYS A 28 -15.48 -2.54 -10.37
CA LYS A 28 -14.85 -1.61 -9.43
C LYS A 28 -15.67 -1.60 -8.13
N VAL A 29 -15.02 -1.93 -7.03
CA VAL A 29 -15.63 -1.94 -5.69
C VAL A 29 -15.55 -0.55 -5.06
N ALA A 30 -14.35 0.01 -4.95
CA ALA A 30 -14.13 1.35 -4.40
C ALA A 30 -12.84 1.96 -4.98
N ALA A 31 -12.50 3.18 -4.57
CA ALA A 31 -11.20 3.77 -4.84
C ALA A 31 -10.64 4.36 -3.56
N VAL A 32 -9.54 3.77 -3.06
CA VAL A 32 -8.76 4.33 -1.96
C VAL A 32 -7.72 5.29 -2.54
N ARG A 33 -7.65 6.49 -1.99
CA ARG A 33 -6.68 7.52 -2.38
C ARG A 33 -5.78 7.79 -1.19
N LYS A 34 -4.47 7.80 -1.43
CA LYS A 34 -3.46 8.05 -0.41
C LYS A 34 -2.26 8.79 -0.97
N THR A 35 -1.57 9.52 -0.11
CA THR A 35 -0.22 10.04 -0.36
C THR A 35 0.78 9.20 0.44
N ARG A 36 1.79 8.66 -0.22
CA ARG A 36 2.84 7.81 0.37
C ARG A 36 4.18 8.54 0.38
N ARG A 37 4.89 8.48 1.50
CA ARG A 37 6.29 8.88 1.66
C ARG A 37 7.13 7.65 2.06
N PRO A 38 7.87 7.03 1.11
CA PRO A 38 8.67 5.85 1.38
C PRO A 38 10.06 6.21 1.90
N PHE A 39 10.57 5.39 2.82
CA PHE A 39 11.92 5.40 3.36
C PHE A 39 12.52 4.01 3.20
N HIS A 40 13.80 3.92 2.89
CA HIS A 40 14.50 2.65 2.69
C HIS A 40 15.69 2.61 3.61
N LEU A 41 15.88 1.49 4.30
CA LEU A 41 17.00 1.27 5.22
C LEU A 41 17.42 -0.20 5.21
N GLU A 42 18.64 -0.44 5.67
CA GLU A 42 19.14 -1.77 6.00
C GLU A 42 18.92 -1.98 7.50
N TYR A 43 18.26 -3.07 7.89
CA TYR A 43 18.01 -3.43 9.27
C TYR A 43 18.20 -4.94 9.46
N GLN A 44 19.04 -5.33 10.43
CA GLN A 44 19.46 -6.73 10.63
C GLN A 44 19.99 -7.42 9.35
N GLY A 45 20.62 -6.65 8.45
CA GLY A 45 21.13 -7.14 7.17
C GLY A 45 20.06 -7.41 6.11
N LEU A 46 18.84 -6.90 6.32
CA LEU A 46 17.73 -6.98 5.37
C LEU A 46 17.34 -5.58 4.87
N PRO A 47 17.07 -5.42 3.57
CA PRO A 47 16.47 -4.20 3.05
C PRO A 47 15.00 -4.12 3.49
N ILE A 48 14.66 -3.03 4.16
CA ILE A 48 13.29 -2.75 4.63
C ILE A 48 12.80 -1.43 4.02
N GLU A 49 11.52 -1.41 3.61
CA GLU A 49 10.78 -0.18 3.28
C GLU A 49 9.88 0.19 4.47
N VAL A 50 9.94 1.47 4.88
CA VAL A 50 8.98 2.08 5.79
C VAL A 50 8.24 3.17 5.03
N ALA A 51 6.91 3.05 4.92
CA ALA A 51 6.09 3.99 4.18
C ALA A 51 5.12 4.73 5.12
N LEU A 52 5.21 6.06 5.14
CA LEU A 52 4.23 6.91 5.81
C LEU A 52 3.12 7.26 4.83
N ASP A 53 1.91 6.79 5.13
CA ASP A 53 0.72 6.94 4.32
C ASP A 53 -0.28 7.88 4.98
N THR A 54 -0.76 8.87 4.24
CA THR A 54 -1.96 9.63 4.60
C THR A 54 -3.08 9.20 3.66
N THR A 55 -4.09 8.53 4.20
CA THR A 55 -5.18 7.92 3.42
C THR A 55 -6.47 8.71 3.59
N GLU A 56 -7.05 9.14 2.45
CA GLU A 56 -8.26 9.97 2.43
C GLU A 56 -9.42 9.29 3.18
N GLY A 57 -9.87 9.92 4.26
CA GLY A 57 -10.98 9.45 5.09
C GLY A 57 -10.64 8.37 6.11
N LEU A 58 -9.37 7.93 6.20
CA LEU A 58 -8.92 6.91 7.17
C LEU A 58 -7.84 7.40 8.14
N GLY A 59 -7.08 8.44 7.80
CA GLY A 59 -6.04 9.00 8.67
C GLY A 59 -4.62 8.65 8.22
N GLU A 60 -3.68 8.66 9.16
CA GLU A 60 -2.26 8.41 8.95
C GLU A 60 -1.86 7.01 9.40
N PHE A 61 -0.98 6.37 8.63
CA PHE A 61 -0.52 5.01 8.85
C PHE A 61 0.96 4.89 8.51
N ALA A 62 1.63 3.94 9.14
CA ALA A 62 2.96 3.48 8.75
C ALA A 62 2.88 2.03 8.30
N GLU A 63 3.43 1.72 7.14
CA GLU A 63 3.67 0.34 6.69
C GLU A 63 5.16 0.03 6.83
N VAL A 64 5.50 -1.11 7.42
CA VAL A 64 6.88 -1.62 7.52
C VAL A 64 6.91 -2.95 6.78
N GLU A 65 7.72 -3.05 5.72
CA GLU A 65 7.72 -4.22 4.84
C GLU A 65 9.14 -4.61 4.40
N ALA A 66 9.33 -5.93 4.24
CA ALA A 66 10.55 -6.53 3.75
C ALA A 66 10.22 -7.63 2.73
N PHE A 67 11.10 -7.82 1.75
CA PHE A 67 10.96 -8.91 0.78
C PHE A 67 11.82 -10.11 1.20
N ALA A 68 11.18 -11.26 1.40
CA ALA A 68 11.87 -12.54 1.49
C ALA A 68 12.05 -13.13 0.08
N THR A 69 13.28 -13.49 -0.29
CA THR A 69 13.55 -14.08 -1.62
C THR A 69 13.20 -15.57 -1.65
N LYS A 70 13.33 -16.26 -0.52
CA LYS A 70 12.94 -17.66 -0.34
C LYS A 70 11.94 -17.78 0.79
N GLU A 71 11.09 -18.80 0.71
CA GLU A 71 10.12 -19.10 1.76
C GLU A 71 10.79 -19.38 3.11
N ALA A 72 11.97 -20.02 3.11
CA ALA A 72 12.75 -20.28 4.31
C ALA A 72 13.21 -19.00 5.04
N ASP A 73 13.29 -17.85 4.34
CA ASP A 73 13.71 -16.57 4.90
C ASP A 73 12.53 -15.79 5.51
N LEU A 74 11.28 -16.22 5.25
CA LEU A 74 10.06 -15.52 5.66
C LEU A 74 9.98 -15.29 7.18
N PRO A 75 10.28 -16.27 8.05
CA PRO A 75 10.23 -16.04 9.50
C PRO A 75 11.21 -14.96 9.96
N ALA A 76 12.41 -14.92 9.38
CA ALA A 76 13.43 -13.92 9.70
C ALA A 76 13.01 -12.52 9.22
N ALA A 77 12.48 -12.41 7.99
CA ALA A 77 11.96 -11.15 7.47
C ALA A 77 10.79 -10.61 8.29
N GLN A 78 9.87 -11.49 8.72
CA GLN A 78 8.75 -11.11 9.58
C GLN A 78 9.23 -10.62 10.95
N ALA A 79 10.21 -11.30 11.56
CA ALA A 79 10.78 -10.87 12.83
C ALA A 79 11.42 -9.48 12.71
N ALA A 80 12.23 -9.25 11.67
CA ALA A 80 12.88 -7.96 11.42
C ALA A 80 11.86 -6.81 11.25
N VAL A 81 10.76 -7.05 10.52
CA VAL A 81 9.67 -6.07 10.36
C VAL A 81 9.03 -5.73 11.72
N ILE A 82 8.72 -6.73 12.53
CA ILE A 82 8.08 -6.54 13.84
C ILE A 82 9.03 -5.82 14.81
N ASP A 83 10.30 -6.21 14.82
CA ASP A 83 11.29 -5.61 15.72
C ASP A 83 11.55 -4.16 15.34
N LEU A 84 11.71 -3.85 14.05
CA LEU A 84 11.84 -2.46 13.62
C LEU A 84 10.59 -1.64 13.95
N ALA A 85 9.39 -2.19 13.74
CA ALA A 85 8.15 -1.51 14.12
C ALA A 85 8.13 -1.16 15.62
N ARG A 86 8.60 -2.06 16.48
CA ARG A 86 8.74 -1.80 17.93
C ARG A 86 9.78 -0.72 18.24
N GLU A 87 10.94 -0.76 17.59
CA GLU A 87 11.98 0.28 17.77
C GLU A 87 11.50 1.67 17.35
N LEU A 88 10.60 1.74 16.36
CA LEU A 88 9.94 2.97 15.91
C LEU A 88 8.70 3.35 16.75
N GLU A 89 8.44 2.63 17.85
CA GLU A 89 7.29 2.83 18.73
C GLU A 89 5.92 2.68 18.02
N LEU A 90 5.87 1.92 16.92
CA LEU A 90 4.65 1.62 16.16
C LEU A 90 3.90 0.46 16.83
N THR A 91 3.21 0.73 17.94
CA THR A 91 2.57 -0.29 18.78
C THR A 91 1.13 -0.62 18.40
N GLU A 92 0.43 0.28 17.71
CA GLU A 92 -0.96 0.08 17.29
C GLU A 92 -1.04 -0.58 15.92
N VAL A 93 -1.25 -1.90 15.91
CA VAL A 93 -1.33 -2.68 14.67
C VAL A 93 -2.74 -2.62 14.08
N GLU A 94 -2.85 -2.20 12.82
CA GLU A 94 -4.08 -2.29 12.03
C GLU A 94 -4.01 -3.48 11.06
N PRO A 95 -4.68 -4.61 11.36
CA PRO A 95 -4.62 -5.81 10.51
C PRO A 95 -5.46 -5.70 9.24
N ARG A 96 -6.35 -4.69 9.12
CA ARG A 96 -7.21 -4.51 7.95
C ARG A 96 -6.50 -3.69 6.88
N SER A 97 -6.65 -4.08 5.62
CA SER A 97 -6.22 -3.23 4.50
C SER A 97 -7.04 -1.93 4.45
N TYR A 98 -6.47 -0.86 3.89
CA TYR A 98 -7.21 0.39 3.69
C TYR A 98 -8.52 0.22 2.90
N LEU A 99 -8.56 -0.72 1.93
CA LEU A 99 -9.81 -1.01 1.22
C LEU A 99 -10.86 -1.55 2.19
N ARG A 100 -10.48 -2.48 3.08
CA ARG A 100 -11.39 -3.03 4.08
C ARG A 100 -11.88 -1.94 5.02
N MET A 101 -10.97 -1.14 5.57
CA MET A 101 -11.32 -0.02 6.46
C MET A 101 -12.25 0.99 5.78
N HIS A 102 -11.99 1.31 4.50
CA HIS A 102 -12.83 2.21 3.72
C HIS A 102 -14.25 1.69 3.53
N LEU A 103 -14.40 0.39 3.28
CA LEU A 103 -15.71 -0.25 3.15
C LEU A 103 -16.44 -0.33 4.49
N ASP A 104 -15.73 -0.66 5.58
CA ASP A 104 -16.30 -0.71 6.93
C ASP A 104 -16.79 0.69 7.37
N ALA A 105 -16.01 1.74 7.11
CA ALA A 105 -16.41 3.13 7.39
C ALA A 105 -17.60 3.60 6.54
N GLY A 106 -17.73 3.09 5.31
CA GLY A 106 -18.88 3.36 4.44
C GLY A 106 -20.15 2.61 4.85
N ALA A 107 -20.01 1.40 5.41
CA ALA A 107 -21.13 0.62 5.93
C ALA A 107 -21.69 1.20 7.24
N ALA A 108 -20.83 1.72 8.12
CA ALA A 108 -21.25 2.33 9.40
C ALA A 108 -21.98 3.68 9.26
N ARG A 109 -21.99 4.28 8.06
CA ARG A 109 -22.66 5.56 7.76
C ARG A 109 -24.01 5.38 7.06
N GLN A 110 -24.41 4.13 6.77
CA GLN A 110 -25.69 3.75 6.15
C GLN A 110 -26.61 3.16 7.22
#